data_AF-A0A2V5XHP7-F1
#
_entry.id   AF-A0A2V5XHP7-F1
#
_cell.length_a   1.000
_cell.length_b   1.000
_cell.length_c   1.000
_cell.angle_alpha   90.00
_cell.angle_beta   90.00
_cell.angle_gamma   90.00
#
_symmetry.space_group_name_H-M   'P 1'
#
loop_
_entity.id
_entity.type
_entity.pdbx_description
1 polymer ?
#
loop_
_entity_poly.entity_id
_entity_poly.type
_entity_poly.pdbx_seq_one_letter_code
_entity_poly.pdbx_strand_id
1 'polypeptide(L)'
;WRKPVNELYPGDRIVELAVGKGIPFTTASDAHSHAQLGENFDRLAEKMSILGVREVCVYEKHKRARATRDFTSQTRMRNDEA
;
A
#
# COMPACT_ATOMS: atom_id res chain seq x y z
N TRP A 1 -2.33 -8.79 6.74
CA TRP A 1 -2.88 -9.75 5.76
C TRP A 1 -3.40 -10.92 6.58
N ARG A 2 -4.68 -11.33 6.46
CA ARG A 2 -5.42 -12.08 7.51
C ARG A 2 -5.55 -13.59 7.29
N LYS A 3 -5.42 -14.05 6.04
CA LYS A 3 -5.65 -15.47 5.67
C LYS A 3 -4.49 -16.35 6.17
N PRO A 4 -4.67 -17.68 6.29
CA PRO A 4 -3.65 -18.58 6.83
C PRO A 4 -2.27 -18.48 6.17
N VAL A 5 -2.23 -18.21 4.87
CA VAL A 5 -0.98 -17.99 4.12
C VAL A 5 -0.21 -16.77 4.66
N ASN A 6 -0.91 -15.80 5.25
CA ASN A 6 -0.36 -14.58 5.86
C ASN A 6 0.63 -13.85 4.94
N GLU A 7 0.25 -13.76 3.66
CA GLU A 7 0.97 -13.07 2.59
C GLU A 7 0.13 -11.95 1.98
N LEU A 8 0.81 -10.94 1.45
CA LEU A 8 0.18 -9.88 0.67
C LEU A 8 -0.30 -10.48 -0.65
N TYR A 9 -1.45 -10.02 -1.11
CA TYR A 9 -1.85 -10.24 -2.49
C TYR A 9 -1.61 -8.97 -3.32
N PRO A 10 -0.95 -9.07 -4.49
CA PRO A 10 -0.22 -10.24 -4.95
C PRO A 10 1.12 -10.41 -4.19
N GLY A 11 1.71 -11.60 -4.24
CA GLY A 11 2.99 -11.87 -3.59
C GLY A 11 4.13 -11.04 -4.19
N ASP A 12 5.22 -10.87 -3.43
CA ASP A 12 6.33 -9.95 -3.70
C ASP A 12 6.86 -10.03 -5.13
N ARG A 13 7.09 -11.26 -5.63
CA ARG A 13 7.63 -11.47 -6.98
C ARG A 13 6.76 -10.87 -8.08
N ILE A 14 5.44 -10.93 -7.93
CA ILE A 14 4.50 -10.35 -8.89
C ILE A 14 4.55 -8.82 -8.79
N VAL A 15 4.64 -8.27 -7.58
CA VAL A 15 4.77 -6.83 -7.35
C VAL A 15 6.05 -6.30 -7.99
N GLU A 16 7.20 -6.95 -7.78
CA GLU A 16 8.48 -6.57 -8.40
C GLU A 16 8.39 -6.54 -9.93
N LEU A 17 7.81 -7.58 -10.54
CA LEU A 17 7.63 -7.65 -11.99
C LEU A 17 6.67 -6.57 -12.51
N ALA A 18 5.62 -6.25 -11.75
CA ALA A 18 4.67 -5.19 -12.08
C ALA A 18 5.31 -3.80 -11.99
N VAL A 19 6.13 -3.55 -10.95
CA VAL A 19 6.93 -2.33 -10.80
C VAL A 19 7.90 -2.18 -11.98
N GLY A 20 8.64 -3.24 -12.34
CA GLY A 20 9.55 -3.23 -13.49
C GLY A 20 8.85 -2.99 -14.84
N LYS A 21 7.55 -3.25 -14.92
CA LYS A 21 6.70 -2.98 -16.10
C LYS A 21 5.97 -1.64 -16.04
N GLY A 22 6.12 -0.86 -14.97
CA GLY A 22 5.40 0.40 -14.79
C GLY A 22 3.88 0.23 -14.64
N ILE A 23 3.42 -0.92 -14.13
CA ILE A 23 2.00 -1.17 -13.90
C ILE A 23 1.55 -0.37 -12.66
N PRO A 24 0.48 0.44 -12.75
CA PRO A 24 -0.01 1.21 -11.62
C PRO A 24 -0.70 0.32 -10.58
N PHE A 25 -0.54 0.68 -9.31
CA PHE A 25 -1.14 -0.03 -8.18
C PHE A 25 -2.37 0.68 -7.63
N THR A 26 -3.31 -0.10 -7.13
CA THR A 26 -4.38 0.36 -6.23
C THR A 26 -4.33 -0.47 -4.96
N THR A 27 -4.93 0.01 -3.87
CA THR A 27 -4.88 -0.62 -2.56
C THR A 27 -6.28 -0.81 -2.00
N ALA A 28 -6.54 -1.94 -1.36
CA ALA A 28 -7.80 -2.21 -0.68
C ALA A 28 -7.56 -3.05 0.57
N SER A 29 -8.36 -2.85 1.61
CA SER A 29 -8.34 -3.72 2.79
C SER A 29 -9.16 -5.00 2.59
N ASP A 30 -10.01 -5.06 1.56
CA ASP A 30 -10.98 -6.14 1.34
C ASP A 30 -11.85 -6.40 2.59
N ALA A 31 -12.24 -5.30 3.24
CA ALA A 31 -13.00 -5.32 4.49
C ALA A 31 -14.43 -5.82 4.25
N HIS A 32 -14.83 -6.82 5.04
CA HIS A 32 -16.20 -7.33 5.09
C HIS A 32 -16.95 -6.84 6.35
N SER A 33 -16.30 -6.03 7.19
CA SER A 33 -16.91 -5.31 8.31
C SER A 33 -16.20 -3.98 8.55
N HIS A 34 -16.86 -3.05 9.25
CA HIS A 34 -16.28 -1.74 9.58
C HIS A 34 -14.99 -1.85 10.40
N ALA A 35 -14.87 -2.87 11.24
CA ALA A 35 -13.68 -3.12 12.06
C ALA A 35 -12.44 -3.51 11.24
N GLN A 36 -12.64 -3.97 9.99
CA GLN A 36 -11.56 -4.37 9.07
C GLN A 36 -11.13 -3.21 8.14
N LEU A 37 -11.77 -2.05 8.24
CA LEU A 37 -11.45 -0.92 7.38
C LEU A 37 -10.01 -0.45 7.64
N GLY A 38 -9.18 -0.46 6.59
CA GLY A 38 -7.78 -0.07 6.70
C GLY A 38 -6.89 -1.06 7.45
N GLU A 39 -7.39 -2.25 7.78
CA GLU A 39 -6.61 -3.25 8.52
C GLU A 39 -5.30 -3.58 7.76
N ASN A 40 -4.16 -3.52 8.45
CA ASN A 40 -2.81 -3.71 7.91
C ASN A 40 -2.30 -2.63 6.93
N PHE A 41 -2.92 -1.45 6.87
CA PHE A 41 -2.44 -0.38 5.97
C PHE A 41 -1.03 0.12 6.31
N ASP A 42 -0.63 0.12 7.58
CA ASP A 42 0.74 0.49 7.97
C ASP A 42 1.77 -0.50 7.43
N ARG A 43 1.50 -1.81 7.60
CA ARG A 43 2.33 -2.89 7.03
C ARG A 43 2.34 -2.85 5.51
N LEU A 44 1.22 -2.49 4.88
CA LEU A 44 1.14 -2.30 3.44
C LEU A 44 2.02 -1.12 2.98
N ALA A 45 1.95 0.02 3.66
CA ALA A 45 2.74 1.20 3.34
C ALA A 45 4.25 0.93 3.43
N GLU A 46 4.69 0.23 4.48
CA GLU A 46 6.07 -0.23 4.61
C GLU A 46 6.47 -1.14 3.45
N LYS A 47 5.63 -2.14 3.14
CA LYS A 47 5.89 -3.09 2.04
C LYS A 47 6.00 -2.40 0.68
N MET A 48 5.09 -1.46 0.39
CA MET A 48 5.10 -0.66 -0.83
C MET A 48 6.37 0.20 -0.92
N SER A 49 6.81 0.78 0.20
CA SER A 49 8.05 1.53 0.26
C SER A 49 9.26 0.67 -0.10
N ILE A 50 9.38 -0.52 0.51
CA ILE A 50 10.45 -1.50 0.25
C ILE A 50 10.45 -1.95 -1.22
N LEU A 51 9.28 -2.24 -1.78
CA LEU A 51 9.13 -2.71 -3.17
C LEU A 51 9.24 -1.58 -4.21
N GLY A 52 9.53 -0.35 -3.81
CA GLY A 52 9.76 0.77 -4.73
C GLY A 52 8.48 1.42 -5.27
N VAL A 53 7.30 1.11 -4.73
CA VAL A 53 6.05 1.76 -5.12
C VAL A 53 5.97 3.13 -4.44
N ARG A 54 5.73 4.19 -5.23
CA ARG A 54 5.71 5.60 -4.76
C ARG A 54 4.40 6.32 -5.01
N GLU A 55 3.57 5.78 -5.90
CA GLU A 55 2.26 6.33 -6.22
C GLU A 55 1.22 5.22 -6.29
N VAL A 56 -0.02 5.58 -6.01
CA VAL A 56 -1.19 4.71 -6.22
C VAL A 56 -2.17 5.40 -7.13
N CYS A 57 -3.03 4.60 -7.76
CA CYS A 57 -4.11 5.06 -8.59
C CYS A 57 -5.44 4.88 -7.86
N VAL A 58 -6.26 5.91 -7.96
CA VAL A 58 -7.66 5.91 -7.52
C VAL A 58 -8.55 5.99 -8.75
N TYR A 59 -9.79 5.55 -8.59
CA TYR A 59 -10.77 5.53 -9.66
C TYR A 59 -12.04 6.23 -9.21
N GLU A 60 -12.52 7.15 -10.04
CA GLU A 60 -13.80 7.82 -9.86
C GLU A 60 -14.58 7.72 -11.17
N LYS A 61 -15.81 7.18 -11.14
CA LYS A 61 -16.67 7.04 -12.33
C LYS A 61 -15.94 6.37 -13.52
N HIS A 62 -15.20 5.31 -13.22
CA HIS A 62 -14.37 4.55 -14.17
C HIS A 62 -13.23 5.36 -14.83
N LYS A 63 -12.87 6.52 -14.27
CA LYS A 63 -11.72 7.32 -14.68
C LYS A 63 -10.61 7.18 -13.66
N ARG A 64 -9.41 6.85 -14.15
CA ARG A 64 -8.21 6.73 -13.32
C ARG A 64 -7.65 8.12 -13.01
N ALA A 65 -7.39 8.39 -11.73
CA ALA A 65 -6.62 9.53 -11.26
C ALA A 65 -5.41 9.04 -10.45
N ARG A 66 -4.33 9.82 -10.44
CA ARG A 66 -3.16 9.52 -9.61
C ARG A 66 -3.34 10.14 -8.23
N ALA A 67 -3.04 9.35 -7.21
CA ALA A 67 -2.91 9.81 -5.84
C ALA A 67 -1.45 9.59 -5.43
N THR A 68 -0.70 10.67 -5.38
CA THR A 68 0.66 10.68 -4.83
C THR A 68 0.56 10.78 -3.31
N ARG A 69 1.32 9.94 -2.61
CA ARG A 69 1.48 10.03 -1.17
C ARG A 69 2.95 10.26 -0.87
N ASP A 70 3.29 11.40 -0.28
CA ASP A 70 4.66 11.70 0.14
C ASP A 70 5.00 10.85 1.38
N PHE A 71 5.69 9.74 1.15
CA PHE A 71 6.13 8.80 2.19
C PHE A 71 7.24 9.37 3.10
N THR A 72 7.77 10.55 2.80
CA THR A 72 8.88 11.22 3.53
C THR A 72 8.45 11.90 4.84
N SER A 73 7.16 11.99 5.14
CA SER A 73 6.66 12.78 6.28
C SER A 73 6.61 12.03 7.63
N GLN A 74 6.76 10.70 7.67
CA GLN A 74 6.62 9.95 8.94
C GLN A 74 7.93 9.73 9.74
N THR A 75 9.10 10.10 9.22
CA THR A 75 10.37 9.91 9.95
C THR A 75 10.64 10.99 11.03
N ARG A 76 9.79 12.02 11.17
CA ARG A 76 10.04 13.15 12.08
C ARG A 76 9.32 13.11 13.44
N MET A 77 8.76 11.96 13.85
CA MET A 77 7.98 11.84 15.11
C MET A 77 8.52 10.76 16.08
N ARG A 78 9.79 10.40 15.97
CA ARG A 78 10.50 9.59 16.99
C ARG A 78 11.87 10.20 17.22
N ASN A 79 11.94 11.32 17.96
CA ASN A 79 13.19 11.79 18.60
C ASN A 79 12.98 12.94 19.59
N ASP A 80 11.78 13.12 20.17
CA ASP A 80 11.51 14.18 21.17
C ASP A 80 10.87 13.62 22.45
N GLU A 81 11.32 12.45 22.93
CA GLU A 81 11.14 12.05 24.33
C GLU A 81 12.48 11.51 24.85
N ALA A 82 13.29 12.44 25.37
CA ALA A 82 14.48 12.23 26.19
C ALA A 82 14.34 13.08 27.46
#